data_AF-A0A525IMS0-F1
#
_entry.id   AF-A0A525IMS0-F1
#
_cell.length_a   1.000
_cell.length_b   1.000
_cell.length_c   1.000
_cell.angle_alpha   90.00
_cell.angle_beta   90.00
_cell.angle_gamma   90.00
#
_symmetry.space_group_name_H-M   'P 1'
#
loop_
_entity.id
_entity.type
_entity.pdbx_description
1 polymer ?
#
loop_
_entity_poly.entity_id
_entity_poly.type
_entity_poly.pdbx_seq_one_letter_code
_entity_poly.pdbx_strand_id
1 'polypeptide(L)' 'MNIDKAVLAFAGCVVLLGLVLGWLVNPYWYLLTAFAGLNMIQSSFTGFCPAAIVFRKLGLRGGNAFS' A
#
# COMPACT_ATOMS: atom_id res chain seq x y z
N MET A 1 -3.64 -4.03 15.81
CA MET A 1 -3.32 -3.70 14.41
C MET A 1 -3.49 -2.20 14.25
N ASN A 2 -2.41 -1.42 14.18
CA ASN A 2 -2.50 0.01 13.86
C ASN A 2 -2.79 0.19 12.37
N ILE A 3 -3.42 1.32 12.00
CA ILE A 3 -3.61 1.69 10.60
C ILE A 3 -2.28 1.59 9.84
N ASP A 4 -1.20 2.09 10.41
CA ASP A 4 0.10 2.13 9.74
C ASP A 4 0.69 0.74 9.49
N LYS A 5 0.54 -0.22 10.43
CA LYS A 5 0.91 -1.63 10.22
C LYS A 5 0.03 -2.30 9.16
N ALA A 6 -1.26 -2.02 9.15
CA ALA A 6 -2.21 -2.57 8.17
C ALA A 6 -1.94 -2.04 6.76
N VAL A 7 -1.62 -0.75 6.63
CA VAL A 7 -1.22 -0.10 5.39
C VAL A 7 0.09 -0.70 4.87
N LEU A 8 1.09 -0.90 5.73
CA LEU A 8 2.37 -1.50 5.33
C LEU A 8 2.20 -2.95 4.83
N ALA A 9 1.39 -3.75 5.51
CA ALA A 9 1.10 -5.12 5.09
C ALA A 9 0.31 -5.17 3.77
N PHE A 10 -0.69 -4.29 3.62
CA PHE A 10 -1.48 -4.18 2.40
C PHE A 10 -0.62 -3.73 1.20
N ALA A 11 0.23 -2.73 1.41
CA ALA A 11 1.22 -2.26 0.45
C ALA A 11 2.11 -3.40 -0.06
N GLY A 12 2.70 -4.17 0.86
CA GLY A 12 3.52 -5.33 0.49
C GLY A 12 2.74 -6.39 -0.30
N CYS A 13 1.50 -6.69 0.09
CA CYS A 13 0.66 -7.64 -0.63
C CYS A 13 0.35 -7.17 -2.05
N VAL A 14 -0.02 -5.89 -2.24
CA VAL A 14 -0.30 -5.33 -3.58
C VAL A 14 0.94 -5.40 -4.47
N VAL A 15 2.13 -5.13 -3.93
CA VAL A 15 3.38 -5.20 -4.69
C VAL A 15 3.71 -6.63 -5.11
N LEU A 16 3.61 -7.60 -4.20
CA LEU A 16 3.84 -9.01 -4.52
C LEU A 16 2.82 -9.55 -5.53
N LEU A 17 1.54 -9.19 -5.38
CA LEU A 17 0.49 -9.53 -6.35
C LEU A 17 0.80 -8.95 -7.73
N GLY A 18 1.14 -7.67 -7.79
CA GLY A 18 1.49 -7.00 -9.05
C GLY A 18 2.74 -7.58 -9.71
N LEU A 19 3.74 -7.99 -8.92
CA LEU A 19 4.94 -8.67 -9.40
C LEU A 19 4.61 -10.04 -10.01
N VAL A 20 3.81 -10.86 -9.30
CA VAL A 20 3.39 -12.19 -9.75
C VAL A 20 2.54 -12.08 -11.02
N LEU A 21 1.58 -11.16 -11.08
CA LEU A 21 0.76 -10.94 -12.28
C LEU A 21 1.57 -10.37 -13.45
N GLY A 22 2.57 -9.53 -13.17
CA GLY A 22 3.53 -9.04 -14.18
C GLY A 22 4.30 -10.17 -14.85
N TRP A 23 4.64 -11.19 -14.07
CA TRP A 23 5.39 -12.34 -14.56
C TRP A 23 4.52 -13.41 -15.23
N LEU A 24 3.32 -13.69 -14.70
CA LEU A 24 2.43 -14.76 -15.19
C LEU A 24 1.47 -14.33 -16.30
N VAL A 25 1.01 -13.07 -16.31
CA VAL A 25 -0.05 -12.63 -17.22
C VAL A 25 0.49 -11.69 -18.28
N ASN A 26 1.04 -10.54 -17.87
CA ASN A 26 1.52 -9.53 -18.82
C ASN A 26 2.39 -8.47 -18.12
N PRO A 27 3.54 -8.06 -18.69
CA PRO A 27 4.40 -7.01 -18.13
C PRO A 27 3.71 -5.66 -17.91
N TYR A 28 2.57 -5.36 -18.55
CA TYR A 28 1.77 -4.17 -18.24
C TYR A 28 1.30 -4.10 -16.78
N TRP A 29 1.25 -5.22 -16.05
CA TRP A 29 0.95 -5.22 -14.61
C TRP A 29 2.03 -4.59 -13.74
N TYR A 30 3.26 -4.48 -14.22
CA TYR A 30 4.30 -3.71 -13.51
C TYR A 30 3.95 -2.22 -13.41
N LEU A 31 3.14 -1.69 -14.33
CA LEU A 31 2.66 -0.31 -14.25
C LEU A 31 1.77 -0.10 -13.03
N LEU A 32 0.98 -1.11 -12.66
CA LEU A 32 0.12 -1.07 -11.47
C LEU A 32 0.96 -1.15 -10.19
N THR A 33 2.00 -2.00 -10.19
CA THR A 33 3.00 -2.07 -9.11
C THR A 33 3.76 -0.75 -8.97
N ALA A 34 4.16 -0.13 -10.08
CA ALA A 34 4.83 1.16 -10.12
C ALA A 34 3.93 2.29 -9.61
N PHE A 35 2.66 2.31 -10.02
CA PHE A 35 1.67 3.26 -9.51
C PHE A 35 1.45 3.10 -8.00
N ALA A 36 1.33 1.87 -7.51
CA ALA A 36 1.23 1.59 -6.08
C ALA A 36 2.47 2.07 -5.32
N GLY A 37 3.67 1.83 -5.85
CA GLY A 37 4.93 2.31 -5.28
C GLY A 37 5.03 3.85 -5.26
N LEU A 38 4.62 4.52 -6.34
CA LEU A 38 4.59 5.99 -6.41
C LEU A 38 3.65 6.57 -5.35
N ASN A 39 2.48 5.95 -5.15
CA ASN A 39 1.53 6.34 -4.11
C ASN A 39 2.09 6.14 -2.69
N MET A 40 2.87 5.08 -2.44
CA MET A 40 3.55 4.89 -1.16
C MET A 40 4.62 5.95 -0.91
N ILE A 41 5.42 6.27 -1.94
CA ILE A 41 6.42 7.34 -1.87
C ILE A 41 5.74 8.67 -1.55
N GLN A 42 4.70 9.03 -2.31
CA GLN A 42 3.94 10.26 -2.08
C GLN A 42 3.32 10.27 -0.68
N SER A 43 2.80 9.14 -0.20
CA SER A 43 2.26 8.99 1.15
C SER A 43 3.33 9.16 2.24
N SER A 44 4.57 8.76 1.99
CA SER A 44 5.66 8.95 2.96
C SER A 44 6.05 10.42 3.14
N PHE A 45 5.88 11.24 2.09
CA PHE A 45 6.18 12.68 2.13
C PHE A 45 4.99 13.54 2.55
N THR A 46 3.78 13.19 2.12
CA THR A 46 2.57 13.99 2.35
C THR A 46 1.71 13.49 3.50
N GLY A 47 1.99 12.30 4.03
CA GLY A 47 1.13 11.62 5.03
C GLY A 47 -0.24 11.21 4.49
N PHE A 48 -0.49 11.40 3.18
CA PHE A 48 -1.78 11.17 2.55
C PHE A 48 -1.81 9.77 1.92
N CYS A 49 -2.04 8.74 2.74
CA CYS A 49 -2.26 7.39 2.22
C CYS A 49 -3.76 7.14 2.01
N PRO A 50 -4.26 6.92 0.77
CA PRO A 50 -5.66 6.53 0.57
C PRO A 50 -6.00 5.23 1.31
N ALA A 51 -5.05 4.32 1.45
CA ALA A 51 -5.21 3.12 2.27
C ALA A 51 -5.39 3.45 3.76
N ALA A 52 -4.66 4.44 4.30
CA ALA A 52 -4.86 4.89 5.68
C ALA A 52 -6.24 5.51 5.88
N ILE A 53 -6.76 6.26 4.89
CA ILE A 53 -8.12 6.82 4.94
C ILE A 53 -9.16 5.70 4.95
N VAL A 54 -9.02 4.68 4.10
CA VAL A 54 -9.91 3.51 4.08
C VAL A 54 -9.87 2.75 5.41
N PHE A 55 -8.67 2.47 5.94
CA PHE A 55 -8.51 1.78 7.22
C PHE A 55 -8.99 2.62 8.42
N ARG A 56 -8.86 3.94 8.36
CA ARG A 56 -9.44 4.87 9.35
C ARG A 56 -10.96 4.89 9.28
N LYS A 57 -11.54 4.78 8.07
CA LYS A 57 -12.99 4.67 7.85
C LYS A 57 -13.56 3.31 8.30
N LEU A 58 -12.73 2.26 8.29
CA LEU A 58 -13.00 0.94 8.87
C LEU A 58 -12.86 0.88 10.40
N GLY A 59 -12.57 2.01 11.07
CA GLY A 59 -12.57 2.11 12.53
C GLY A 59 -11.27 1.67 13.21
N LEU A 60 -10.19 1.45 12.47
CA LEU A 60 -8.88 1.20 13.06
C LEU A 60 -8.33 2.50 13.67
N ARG A 61 -7.70 2.40 14.84
CA ARG A 61 -7.02 3.54 15.47
C ARG A 61 -5.67 3.77 14.79
N GLY A 62 -5.36 5.03 14.53
CA GLY A 62 -4.04 5.45 14.08
C GLY A 62 -3.02 5.30 15.20
N GLY A 63 -1.81 4.88 14.87
CA GLY A 63 -0.74 4.69 15.85
C GLY A 63 0.55 4.24 15.15
N ASN A 64 1.68 4.37 15.83
CA ASN A 64 2.99 4.19 15.19
C ASN A 64 3.15 2.82 14.52
N ALA A 65 3.61 2.82 13.27
CA ALA A 65 3.91 1.60 12.51
C ALA A 65 5.14 0.85 13.03
N PHE A 66 6.03 1.50 13.78
CA PHE A 66 7.34 0.97 14.16
C PHE A 66 7.60 0.99 15.68
N SER A 67 6.56 1.26 16.49
CA SER A 67 6.65 1.16 17.95
C SER A 67 6.50 -0.27 18.45
#